data_AF-A0A1J5PUY6-F1
#
_entry.id   AF-A0A1J5PUY6-F1
#
_cell.length_a   1.000
_cell.length_b   1.000
_cell.length_c   1.000
_cell.angle_alpha   90.00
_cell.angle_beta   90.00
_cell.angle_gamma   90.00
#
_symmetry.space_group_name_H-M   'P 1'
#
loop_
_entity.id
_entity.type
_entity.pdbx_description
1 polymer ?
#
loop_
_entity_poly.entity_id
_entity_poly.type
_entity_poly.pdbx_seq_one_letter_code
_entity_poly.pdbx_strand_id
1 'polypeptide(L)'
;MQGELAHVSELTRDCALLGEIEPVNSATGNVFTLNMSVDAPPHITTRLDSKGQSDSIRFFHTHKLIEHLLFMLAKLESGTPPAALGLPAAAAEPEYRHLLHHLINSWGMPHLRRFNRYSIQPNNIELGLGLRTIHALLGNTETTSVNDDTFIEITMNSFALPEHSSRNHYLAKWQILNNSAQGHALRTKGTPPAHIKVGELIAMRESEGNQWDLCVIKWIKNIDTGTVEIGVQLLPPHARPVSVYNPLSPIKNVQPGMLFPENNILKQENLLLVPHGIYMRNVRMDMITDTSRIIMPGKLVLQTQSFDLFEFNIEP
;
A
#
# COMPACT_ATOMS: atom_id res chain seq x y z
N MET A 1 11.11 1.15 7.45
CA MET A 1 9.86 1.17 8.24
C MET A 1 10.00 0.86 9.72
N GLN A 2 10.56 -0.27 10.19
CA GLN A 2 10.69 -0.50 11.66
C GLN A 2 11.60 0.54 12.37
N GLY A 3 12.66 1.03 11.71
CA GLY A 3 13.52 2.09 12.25
C GLY A 3 12.90 3.49 12.23
N GLU A 4 12.02 3.79 11.28
CA GLU A 4 11.39 5.13 11.16
C GLU A 4 10.38 5.37 12.29
N LEU A 5 9.65 4.33 12.72
CA LEU A 5 8.68 4.45 13.82
C LEU A 5 9.32 4.88 15.13
N ALA A 6 10.53 4.38 15.44
CA ALA A 6 11.27 4.78 16.63
C ALA A 6 11.64 6.27 16.56
N HIS A 7 12.17 6.73 15.42
CA HIS A 7 12.50 8.13 15.19
C HIS A 7 11.27 9.05 15.26
N VAL A 8 10.13 8.62 14.70
CA VAL A 8 8.87 9.37 14.81
C VAL A 8 8.43 9.47 16.26
N SER A 9 8.48 8.37 17.01
CA SER A 9 8.04 8.36 18.42
C SER A 9 8.91 9.21 19.34
N GLU A 10 10.21 9.30 19.07
CA GLU A 10 11.14 10.14 19.83
C GLU A 10 10.90 11.61 19.49
N LEU A 11 10.88 11.95 18.20
CA LEU A 11 10.65 13.32 17.73
C LEU A 11 9.30 13.87 18.20
N THR A 12 8.23 13.06 18.14
CA THR A 12 6.90 13.49 18.61
C THR A 12 6.84 13.69 20.11
N ARG A 13 7.65 12.98 20.89
CA ARG A 13 7.75 13.19 22.34
C ARG A 13 8.33 14.56 22.65
N ASP A 14 9.41 14.92 21.96
CA ASP A 14 10.11 16.19 22.18
C ASP A 14 9.30 17.38 21.66
N CYS A 15 8.57 17.19 20.56
CA CYS A 15 7.73 18.21 19.96
C CYS A 15 6.29 18.22 20.50
N ALA A 16 5.92 17.36 21.45
CA ALA A 16 4.54 17.20 21.91
C ALA A 16 3.92 18.51 22.42
N LEU A 17 4.74 19.33 23.09
CA LEU A 17 4.33 20.62 23.65
C LEU A 17 4.03 21.69 22.58
N LEU A 18 4.40 21.45 21.33
CA LEU A 18 4.12 22.34 20.20
C LEU A 18 2.74 22.10 19.59
N GLY A 19 2.05 21.02 19.96
CA GLY A 19 0.67 20.76 19.58
C GLY A 19 -0.29 21.45 20.55
N GLU A 20 -1.17 22.31 20.05
CA GLU A 20 -2.12 23.04 20.89
C GLU A 20 -3.54 22.50 20.68
N ILE A 21 -4.27 22.29 21.78
CA ILE A 21 -5.67 21.83 21.74
C ILE A 21 -6.56 22.98 22.21
N GLU A 22 -7.38 23.51 21.31
CA GLU A 22 -8.26 24.66 21.59
C GLU A 22 -9.75 24.32 21.43
N PRO A 23 -10.65 25.03 22.14
CA PRO A 23 -12.08 24.95 21.87
C PRO A 23 -12.43 25.45 20.47
N VAL A 24 -13.59 25.03 19.96
CA VAL A 24 -14.04 25.28 18.58
C VAL A 24 -14.35 26.76 18.28
N ASN A 25 -14.21 27.62 19.28
CA ASN A 25 -14.62 29.01 19.25
C ASN A 25 -13.63 29.92 18.48
N SER A 26 -12.41 29.43 18.23
CA SER A 26 -11.36 30.12 17.47
C SER A 26 -11.43 29.75 15.99
N ALA A 27 -12.14 30.56 15.20
CA ALA A 27 -12.26 30.38 13.75
C ALA A 27 -10.99 30.84 13.01
N THR A 28 -9.93 30.02 13.01
CA THR A 28 -8.80 30.24 12.10
C THR A 28 -8.36 28.90 11.49
N GLY A 29 -8.40 28.80 10.16
CA GLY A 29 -7.58 27.88 9.33
C GLY A 29 -7.43 26.40 9.70
N ASN A 30 -8.27 25.83 10.56
CA ASN A 30 -7.96 24.57 11.22
C ASN A 30 -8.28 23.35 10.38
N VAL A 31 -7.33 22.41 10.39
CA VAL A 31 -7.41 21.21 9.58
C VAL A 31 -7.68 19.96 10.42
N PHE A 32 -7.39 19.92 11.74
CA PHE A 32 -7.61 18.74 12.58
C PHE A 32 -8.59 19.00 13.75
N THR A 33 -9.50 18.05 13.99
CA THR A 33 -10.47 18.03 15.09
C THR A 33 -10.32 16.77 15.95
N LEU A 34 -10.53 16.91 17.25
CA LEU A 34 -10.50 15.84 18.25
C LEU A 34 -11.87 15.74 18.91
N ASN A 35 -12.37 14.53 19.10
CA ASN A 35 -13.53 14.29 19.94
C ASN A 35 -13.04 13.77 21.30
N MET A 36 -13.17 14.59 22.35
CA MET A 36 -12.71 14.27 23.70
C MET A 36 -13.57 13.22 24.41
N SER A 37 -14.74 12.87 23.86
CA SER A 37 -15.63 11.84 24.41
C SER A 37 -15.39 10.45 23.85
N VAL A 38 -14.52 10.31 22.84
CA VAL A 38 -14.25 9.04 22.17
C VAL A 38 -12.74 8.89 22.02
N ASP A 39 -12.22 7.71 22.36
CA ASP A 39 -10.83 7.36 22.06
C ASP A 39 -10.68 7.09 20.55
N ALA A 40 -10.48 8.16 19.78
CA ALA A 40 -10.38 8.15 18.33
C ALA A 40 -9.30 9.14 17.85
N PRO A 41 -8.59 8.83 16.75
CA PRO A 41 -7.58 9.72 16.21
C PRO A 41 -8.19 11.03 15.68
N PRO A 42 -7.40 12.12 15.61
CA PRO A 42 -7.85 13.39 15.07
C PRO A 42 -8.36 13.27 13.62
N HIS A 43 -9.44 13.99 13.33
CA HIS A 43 -10.08 14.02 12.03
C HIS A 43 -9.70 15.27 11.24
N ILE A 44 -9.43 15.09 9.95
CA ILE A 44 -9.22 16.22 9.06
C ILE A 44 -10.57 16.88 8.74
N THR A 45 -10.72 18.18 8.99
CA THR A 45 -11.98 18.92 8.75
C THR A 45 -11.74 20.14 7.87
N THR A 46 -12.51 20.25 6.79
CA THR A 46 -12.47 21.39 5.84
C THR A 46 -13.59 22.38 6.05
N ARG A 47 -14.67 21.92 6.69
CA ARG A 47 -15.88 22.66 6.98
C ARG A 47 -16.44 22.09 8.26
N LEU A 48 -16.40 22.86 9.33
CA LEU A 48 -17.20 22.55 10.50
C LEU A 48 -18.63 22.98 10.20
N ASP A 49 -19.56 22.03 10.13
CA ASP A 49 -20.97 22.37 10.20
C ASP A 49 -21.28 22.83 11.63
N SER A 50 -21.53 24.13 11.81
CA SER A 50 -21.80 24.77 13.11
C SER A 50 -23.11 24.33 13.77
N LYS A 51 -23.84 23.37 13.20
CA LYS A 51 -25.14 22.90 13.70
C LYS A 51 -24.97 21.63 14.52
N GLY A 52 -24.97 21.79 15.85
CA GLY A 52 -24.93 20.68 16.81
C GLY A 52 -23.58 20.48 17.50
N GLN A 53 -22.81 21.56 17.72
CA GLN A 53 -21.58 21.50 18.50
C GLN A 53 -21.83 20.85 19.86
N SER A 54 -21.27 19.66 20.05
CA SER A 54 -21.07 19.09 21.37
C SER A 54 -19.80 19.75 21.95
N ASP A 55 -19.85 20.13 23.22
CA ASP A 55 -18.70 20.66 23.98
C ASP A 55 -17.56 19.63 24.13
N SER A 56 -17.65 18.47 23.49
CA SER A 56 -16.61 17.45 23.42
C SER A 56 -15.63 17.63 22.27
N ILE A 57 -15.93 18.46 21.26
CA ILE A 57 -15.03 18.63 20.10
C ILE A 57 -14.00 19.72 20.39
N ARG A 58 -12.74 19.47 20.08
CA ARG A 58 -11.61 20.42 20.20
C ARG A 58 -10.83 20.47 18.89
N PHE A 59 -10.19 21.60 18.59
CA PHE A 59 -9.24 21.71 17.49
C PHE A 59 -7.85 21.27 17.93
N PHE A 60 -7.11 20.65 17.03
CA PHE A 60 -5.70 20.32 17.22
C PHE A 60 -4.85 21.13 16.24
N HIS A 61 -4.08 22.07 16.77
CA HIS A 61 -3.22 22.97 16.02
C HIS A 61 -1.83 22.37 15.86
N THR A 62 -1.39 22.24 14.61
CA THR A 62 -0.06 21.72 14.25
C THR A 62 0.90 22.81 13.77
N HIS A 63 0.51 24.09 13.78
CA HIS A 63 1.30 25.18 13.19
C HIS A 63 2.70 25.32 13.82
N LYS A 64 2.81 25.41 15.16
CA LYS A 64 4.10 25.52 15.85
C LYS A 64 4.96 24.28 15.65
N LEU A 65 4.33 23.11 15.60
CA LEU A 65 5.00 21.85 15.29
C LEU A 65 5.64 21.92 13.89
N ILE A 66 4.89 22.34 12.88
CA ILE A 66 5.39 22.45 11.50
C ILE A 66 6.51 23.48 11.39
N GLU A 67 6.35 24.66 12.00
CA GLU A 67 7.38 25.69 12.03
C GLU A 67 8.69 25.16 12.63
N HIS A 68 8.59 24.39 13.71
CA HIS A 68 9.73 23.77 14.35
C HIS A 68 10.39 22.69 13.47
N LEU A 69 9.60 21.84 12.81
CA LEU A 69 10.13 20.84 11.87
C LEU A 69 10.84 21.49 10.66
N LEU A 70 10.26 22.56 10.11
CA LEU A 70 10.88 23.35 9.03
C LEU A 70 12.19 23.99 9.48
N PHE A 71 12.22 24.54 10.70
CA PHE A 71 13.44 25.07 11.29
C PHE A 71 14.53 24.00 11.42
N MET A 72 14.20 22.82 11.95
CA MET A 72 15.15 21.72 12.09
C MET A 72 15.67 21.24 10.73
N LEU A 73 14.79 21.08 9.75
CA LEU A 73 15.17 20.70 8.39
C LEU A 73 16.16 21.70 7.79
N ALA A 74 15.86 22.99 7.84
CA ALA A 74 16.75 24.05 7.33
C ALA A 74 18.11 24.07 8.05
N LYS A 75 18.15 23.80 9.36
CA LYS A 75 19.40 23.71 10.12
C LYS A 75 20.24 22.48 9.74
N LEU A 76 19.60 21.34 9.50
CA LEU A 76 20.28 20.14 9.03
C LEU A 76 20.79 20.27 7.58
N GLU A 77 20.06 20.99 6.72
CA GLU A 77 20.48 21.30 5.35
C GLU A 77 21.66 22.28 5.29
N SER A 78 21.71 23.23 6.23
CA SER A 78 22.83 24.16 6.38
C SER A 78 24.05 23.57 7.10
N GLY A 79 24.03 22.26 7.41
CA GLY A 79 25.19 21.54 7.96
C GLY A 79 25.34 21.62 9.48
N THR A 80 24.30 22.06 10.20
CA THR A 80 24.31 22.04 11.67
C THR A 80 24.33 20.59 12.16
N PRO A 81 25.22 20.22 13.11
CA PRO A 81 25.28 18.86 13.62
C PRO A 81 24.00 18.52 14.41
N PRO A 82 23.42 17.31 14.26
CA PRO A 82 22.20 16.88 14.94
C PRO A 82 22.18 17.12 16.45
N ALA A 83 23.30 16.87 17.13
CA ALA A 83 23.41 17.04 18.58
C ALA A 83 23.14 18.49 19.03
N ALA A 84 23.46 19.49 18.20
CA ALA A 84 23.19 20.90 18.50
C ALA A 84 21.70 21.26 18.38
N LEU A 85 20.92 20.41 17.70
CA LEU A 85 19.46 20.53 17.56
C LEU A 85 18.71 19.62 18.54
N GLY A 86 19.42 18.91 19.43
CA GLY A 86 18.81 17.91 20.31
C GLY A 86 18.35 16.64 19.57
N LEU A 87 18.82 16.41 18.34
CA LEU A 87 18.42 15.28 17.51
C LEU A 87 19.36 14.08 17.69
N PRO A 88 18.87 12.85 17.49
CA PRO A 88 19.69 11.65 17.57
C PRO A 88 20.77 11.63 16.47
N ALA A 89 21.83 10.84 16.67
CA ALA A 89 22.90 10.70 15.67
C ALA A 89 22.38 10.27 14.28
N ALA A 90 21.29 9.50 14.24
CA ALA A 90 20.60 9.09 13.02
C ALA A 90 20.11 10.27 12.16
N ALA A 91 19.95 11.46 12.74
CA ALA A 91 19.58 12.66 11.99
C ALA A 91 20.69 13.25 11.11
N ALA A 92 21.91 12.71 11.20
CA ALA A 92 22.96 13.00 10.23
C ALA A 92 22.64 12.39 8.86
N GLU A 93 21.94 11.25 8.84
CA GLU A 93 21.68 10.46 7.65
C GLU A 93 20.67 11.13 6.69
N PRO A 94 20.77 10.90 5.37
CA PRO A 94 19.82 11.42 4.38
C PRO A 94 18.37 10.98 4.61
N GLU A 95 18.16 9.76 5.10
CA GLU A 95 16.83 9.18 5.35
C GLU A 95 16.05 9.97 6.40
N TYR A 96 16.75 10.56 7.38
CA TYR A 96 16.10 11.37 8.41
C TYR A 96 15.53 12.67 7.84
N ARG A 97 16.17 13.25 6.82
CA ARG A 97 15.62 14.42 6.09
C ARG A 97 14.34 14.05 5.35
N HIS A 98 14.33 12.87 4.71
CA HIS A 98 13.12 12.34 4.08
C HIS A 98 11.98 12.17 5.09
N LEU A 99 12.29 11.66 6.29
CA LEU A 99 11.33 11.56 7.38
C LEU A 99 10.75 12.92 7.77
N LEU A 100 11.60 13.96 7.96
CA LEU A 100 11.13 15.31 8.29
C LEU A 100 10.20 15.88 7.21
N HIS A 101 10.54 15.75 5.93
CA HIS A 101 9.67 16.14 4.83
C HIS A 101 8.32 15.42 4.88
N HIS A 102 8.33 14.11 5.15
CA HIS A 102 7.11 13.31 5.26
C HIS A 102 6.22 13.78 6.42
N LEU A 103 6.80 14.11 7.57
CA LEU A 103 6.08 14.64 8.74
C LEU A 103 5.50 16.02 8.48
N ILE A 104 6.28 16.94 7.88
CA ILE A 104 5.81 18.29 7.50
C ILE A 104 4.60 18.19 6.57
N ASN A 105 4.66 17.34 5.56
CA ASN A 105 3.53 17.14 4.64
C ASN A 105 2.31 16.52 5.34
N SER A 106 2.54 15.53 6.21
CA SER A 106 1.47 14.81 6.91
C SER A 106 0.71 15.68 7.92
N TRP A 107 1.40 16.62 8.60
CA TRP A 107 0.80 17.50 9.60
C TRP A 107 0.47 18.91 9.11
N GLY A 108 1.03 19.36 7.98
CA GLY A 108 0.85 20.74 7.48
C GLY A 108 -0.23 20.94 6.42
N MET A 109 -0.40 20.00 5.50
CA MET A 109 -1.38 20.11 4.41
C MET A 109 -1.95 18.72 4.14
N PRO A 110 -2.83 18.18 5.01
CA PRO A 110 -3.41 16.89 4.73
C PRO A 110 -4.22 16.98 3.43
N HIS A 111 -3.85 16.15 2.45
CA HIS A 111 -4.58 16.05 1.19
C HIS A 111 -6.05 15.74 1.49
N LEU A 112 -6.92 16.71 1.20
CA LEU A 112 -8.35 16.56 1.35
C LEU A 112 -8.79 15.42 0.44
N ARG A 113 -9.35 14.38 1.06
CA ARG A 113 -9.81 13.20 0.33
C ARG A 113 -10.93 13.64 -0.62
N ARG A 114 -10.68 13.53 -1.93
CA ARG A 114 -11.63 13.98 -2.98
C ARG A 114 -12.83 13.05 -3.15
N PHE A 115 -12.83 11.87 -2.52
CA PHE A 115 -13.84 10.84 -2.71
C PHE A 115 -14.47 10.42 -1.38
N ASN A 116 -15.82 10.37 -1.36
CA ASN A 116 -16.60 9.92 -0.23
C ASN A 116 -16.41 8.42 0.02
N ARG A 117 -16.46 8.02 1.29
CA ARG A 117 -16.52 6.61 1.70
C ARG A 117 -17.98 6.18 1.76
N TYR A 118 -18.32 5.07 1.12
CA TYR A 118 -19.59 4.39 1.36
C TYR A 118 -19.36 3.25 2.34
N SER A 119 -20.12 3.25 3.44
CA SER A 119 -20.23 2.10 4.34
C SER A 119 -21.04 1.04 3.61
N ILE A 120 -20.38 0.04 3.05
CA ILE A 120 -21.05 -1.12 2.46
C ILE A 120 -21.40 -2.07 3.61
N GLN A 121 -22.52 -2.78 3.49
CA GLN A 121 -22.81 -3.94 4.34
C GLN A 121 -21.57 -4.85 4.38
N PRO A 122 -21.16 -5.37 5.55
CA PRO A 122 -19.89 -6.09 5.66
C PRO A 122 -19.95 -7.41 4.90
N ASN A 123 -19.54 -7.37 3.64
CA ASN A 123 -19.43 -8.57 2.80
C ASN A 123 -18.12 -9.28 3.15
N ASN A 124 -18.18 -10.61 3.24
CA ASN A 124 -16.96 -11.39 3.44
C ASN A 124 -16.22 -11.42 2.10
N ILE A 125 -14.94 -11.07 2.13
CA ILE A 125 -14.06 -11.20 0.98
C ILE A 125 -13.00 -12.26 1.24
N GLU A 126 -12.53 -12.84 0.16
CA GLU A 126 -11.37 -13.71 0.17
C GLU A 126 -10.12 -12.91 -0.19
N LEU A 127 -9.02 -13.19 0.49
CA LEU A 127 -7.73 -12.54 0.24
C LEU A 127 -6.65 -13.57 -0.09
N GLY A 128 -5.98 -13.39 -1.22
CA GLY A 128 -4.72 -14.05 -1.55
C GLY A 128 -3.53 -13.15 -1.21
N LEU A 129 -2.53 -13.67 -0.50
CA LEU A 129 -1.37 -12.90 -0.05
C LEU A 129 -0.11 -13.28 -0.82
N GLY A 130 0.61 -12.27 -1.30
CA GLY A 130 1.93 -12.44 -1.89
C GLY A 130 1.91 -12.81 -3.38
N LEU A 131 2.96 -12.37 -4.06
CA LEU A 131 3.02 -12.39 -5.53
C LEU A 131 2.88 -13.80 -6.12
N ARG A 132 3.53 -14.82 -5.55
CA ARG A 132 3.45 -16.20 -6.06
C ARG A 132 2.06 -16.80 -5.91
N THR A 133 1.41 -16.57 -4.77
CA THR A 133 0.03 -17.01 -4.52
C THR A 133 -0.90 -16.38 -5.53
N ILE A 134 -0.79 -15.07 -5.73
CA ILE A 134 -1.66 -14.33 -6.64
C ILE A 134 -1.45 -14.77 -8.09
N HIS A 135 -0.19 -15.00 -8.50
CA HIS A 135 0.11 -15.55 -9.81
C HIS A 135 -0.60 -16.90 -10.05
N ALA A 136 -0.57 -17.81 -9.07
CA ALA A 136 -1.27 -19.09 -9.15
C ALA A 136 -2.81 -18.93 -9.17
N LEU A 137 -3.35 -18.01 -8.36
CA LEU A 137 -4.79 -17.74 -8.30
C LEU A 137 -5.33 -17.21 -9.64
N LEU A 138 -4.60 -16.30 -10.28
CA LEU A 138 -4.94 -15.76 -11.59
C LEU A 138 -4.87 -16.83 -12.69
N GLY A 139 -3.85 -17.69 -12.68
CA GLY A 139 -3.70 -18.77 -13.66
C GLY A 139 -4.83 -19.80 -13.61
N ASN A 140 -5.30 -20.13 -12.39
CA ASN A 140 -6.38 -21.09 -12.22
C ASN A 140 -7.76 -20.52 -12.61
N THR A 141 -7.92 -19.19 -12.64
CA THR A 141 -9.22 -18.59 -13.01
C THR A 141 -9.50 -18.73 -14.51
N GLU A 142 -8.44 -18.75 -15.34
CA GLU A 142 -8.54 -18.92 -16.80
C GLU A 142 -8.91 -20.36 -17.22
N THR A 143 -8.69 -21.36 -16.36
CA THR A 143 -9.01 -22.77 -16.62
C THR A 143 -10.44 -23.19 -16.25
N THR A 144 -11.27 -22.32 -15.70
CA THR A 144 -12.59 -22.68 -15.14
C THR A 144 -13.76 -22.69 -16.15
N SER A 145 -13.47 -22.84 -17.44
CA SER A 145 -14.52 -22.95 -18.48
C SER A 145 -14.30 -24.12 -19.43
N VAL A 146 -14.18 -25.36 -18.93
CA VAL A 146 -14.42 -26.57 -19.74
C VAL A 146 -15.05 -27.65 -18.87
N ASN A 147 -16.06 -28.29 -19.45
CA ASN A 147 -16.99 -29.26 -18.90
C ASN A 147 -16.36 -30.50 -18.25
N ASP A 148 -17.19 -31.18 -17.45
CA ASP A 148 -17.04 -32.53 -16.90
C ASP A 148 -16.30 -33.53 -17.81
N ASP A 149 -15.58 -34.43 -17.13
CA ASP A 149 -15.13 -35.76 -17.59
C ASP A 149 -14.01 -35.84 -18.64
N THR A 150 -12.85 -35.25 -18.37
CA THR A 150 -11.61 -35.80 -18.95
C THR A 150 -10.42 -35.65 -18.01
N PHE A 151 -9.90 -36.78 -17.52
CA PHE A 151 -8.56 -36.85 -16.94
C PHE A 151 -7.56 -36.50 -18.05
N ILE A 152 -6.87 -35.36 -17.91
CA ILE A 152 -5.70 -35.03 -18.73
C ILE A 152 -4.49 -35.05 -17.80
N GLU A 153 -3.64 -36.05 -17.99
CA GLU A 153 -2.25 -36.03 -17.52
C GLU A 153 -1.53 -34.88 -18.22
N ILE A 154 -1.20 -33.82 -17.47
CA ILE A 154 -0.22 -32.82 -17.91
C ILE A 154 0.99 -32.92 -16.99
N THR A 155 2.03 -33.51 -17.55
CA THR A 155 3.32 -33.81 -16.96
C THR A 155 3.99 -32.56 -16.36
N MET A 156 4.45 -32.72 -15.12
CA MET A 156 5.20 -31.78 -14.31
C MET A 156 6.60 -31.46 -14.89
N ASN A 157 6.93 -30.16 -14.93
CA ASN A 157 8.21 -29.56 -14.52
C ASN A 157 8.13 -28.07 -14.87
N SER A 158 7.85 -27.13 -13.95
CA SER A 158 8.89 -26.59 -13.05
C SER A 158 8.28 -25.56 -12.07
N PHE A 159 7.49 -26.00 -11.09
CA PHE A 159 7.30 -25.28 -9.83
C PHE A 159 6.91 -26.31 -8.77
N ALA A 160 7.86 -27.17 -8.39
CA ALA A 160 7.68 -28.04 -7.24
C ALA A 160 7.60 -27.15 -5.98
N LEU A 161 6.38 -26.84 -5.58
CA LEU A 161 6.09 -26.51 -4.19
C LEU A 161 6.39 -27.77 -3.37
N PRO A 162 6.94 -27.65 -2.15
CA PRO A 162 7.11 -28.79 -1.26
C PRO A 162 5.76 -29.52 -1.09
N GLU A 163 5.76 -30.84 -1.27
CA GLU A 163 4.58 -31.74 -1.32
C GLU A 163 3.72 -31.79 -0.04
N HIS A 164 3.86 -30.84 0.89
CA HIS A 164 3.04 -30.74 2.11
C HIS A 164 2.50 -29.35 2.45
N SER A 165 2.63 -28.32 1.60
CA SER A 165 1.82 -27.10 1.76
C SER A 165 0.47 -27.31 1.07
N SER A 166 -0.49 -27.84 1.82
CA SER A 166 -1.88 -28.04 1.40
C SER A 166 -2.41 -26.83 0.62
N ARG A 167 -3.34 -27.07 -0.32
CA ARG A 167 -4.11 -26.12 -1.16
C ARG A 167 -4.76 -24.92 -0.44
N ASN A 168 -4.47 -24.70 0.84
CA ASN A 168 -4.66 -23.47 1.56
C ASN A 168 -3.65 -22.41 1.05
N HIS A 169 -3.79 -21.98 -0.21
CA HIS A 169 -3.49 -20.59 -0.53
C HIS A 169 -4.16 -19.77 0.59
N TYR A 170 -3.43 -18.89 1.26
CA TYR A 170 -3.85 -18.23 2.51
C TYR A 170 -5.10 -17.34 2.32
N LEU A 171 -6.24 -17.94 1.99
CA LEU A 171 -7.56 -17.36 1.81
C LEU A 171 -8.06 -16.95 3.18
N ALA A 172 -7.62 -15.78 3.62
CA ALA A 172 -8.12 -15.18 4.84
C ALA A 172 -9.46 -14.53 4.52
N LYS A 173 -10.43 -14.69 5.43
CA LYS A 173 -11.73 -14.02 5.34
C LYS A 173 -11.61 -12.63 5.96
N TRP A 174 -11.95 -11.60 5.19
CA TRP A 174 -11.94 -10.21 5.64
C TRP A 174 -13.28 -9.54 5.40
N GLN A 175 -13.48 -8.36 6.00
CA GLN A 175 -14.63 -7.50 5.79
C GLN A 175 -14.18 -6.18 5.18
N ILE A 176 -14.89 -5.72 4.15
CA ILE A 176 -14.75 -4.35 3.67
C ILE A 176 -15.44 -3.42 4.67
N LEU A 177 -14.67 -2.51 5.28
CA LEU A 177 -15.18 -1.49 6.20
C LEU A 177 -15.62 -0.22 5.47
N ASN A 178 -14.91 0.14 4.41
CA ASN A 178 -15.29 1.23 3.51
C ASN A 178 -14.69 1.02 2.12
N ASN A 179 -15.39 1.53 1.12
CA ASN A 179 -14.95 1.58 -0.25
C ASN A 179 -14.75 3.06 -0.67
N SER A 180 -13.71 3.32 -1.46
CA SER A 180 -13.45 4.60 -2.12
C SER A 180 -12.95 4.34 -3.55
N ALA A 181 -12.99 5.36 -4.42
CA ALA A 181 -12.58 5.23 -5.82
C ALA A 181 -11.12 4.76 -6.04
N GLN A 182 -10.25 4.81 -5.02
CA GLN A 182 -8.84 4.40 -5.13
C GLN A 182 -8.49 3.18 -4.27
N GLY A 183 -9.43 2.61 -3.51
CA GLY A 183 -9.09 1.56 -2.56
C GLY A 183 -10.11 1.30 -1.45
N HIS A 184 -9.83 0.28 -0.65
CA HIS A 184 -10.69 -0.23 0.41
C HIS A 184 -9.99 -0.19 1.77
N ALA A 185 -10.76 -0.04 2.84
CA ALA A 185 -10.31 -0.44 4.17
C ALA A 185 -10.87 -1.83 4.48
N LEU A 186 -10.00 -2.76 4.84
CA LEU A 186 -10.35 -4.15 5.11
C LEU A 186 -10.07 -4.45 6.59
N ARG A 187 -10.90 -5.29 7.21
CA ARG A 187 -10.69 -5.80 8.57
C ARG A 187 -10.68 -7.32 8.58
N THR A 188 -9.73 -7.91 9.29
CA THR A 188 -9.66 -9.36 9.43
C THR A 188 -10.85 -9.91 10.22
N LYS A 189 -11.35 -11.09 9.86
CA LYS A 189 -12.24 -11.90 10.71
C LYS A 189 -11.45 -13.08 11.27
N GLY A 190 -11.13 -13.03 12.56
CA GLY A 190 -10.37 -14.08 13.24
C GLY A 190 -8.87 -13.79 13.26
N THR A 191 -8.03 -14.82 13.38
CA THR A 191 -6.59 -14.64 13.53
C THR A 191 -5.97 -14.04 12.26
N PRO A 192 -5.26 -12.90 12.36
CA PRO A 192 -4.62 -12.30 11.20
C PRO A 192 -3.56 -13.27 10.62
N PRO A 193 -3.38 -13.29 9.30
CA PRO A 193 -2.29 -14.00 8.65
C PRO A 193 -0.95 -13.63 9.29
N ALA A 194 -0.07 -14.63 9.47
CA ALA A 194 1.17 -14.45 10.21
C ALA A 194 2.12 -13.41 9.61
N HIS A 195 1.94 -13.02 8.34
CA HIS A 195 2.81 -12.09 7.62
C HIS A 195 1.95 -11.15 6.76
N ILE A 196 1.75 -9.92 7.25
CA ILE A 196 1.17 -8.82 6.47
C ILE A 196 2.07 -7.60 6.67
N LYS A 197 2.52 -6.99 5.57
CA LYS A 197 3.37 -5.79 5.62
C LYS A 197 2.85 -4.69 4.69
N VAL A 198 3.13 -3.46 5.07
CA VAL A 198 2.90 -2.31 4.17
C VAL A 198 3.77 -2.47 2.93
N GLY A 199 3.18 -2.25 1.76
CA GLY A 199 3.81 -2.46 0.46
C GLY A 199 3.64 -3.86 -0.13
N GLU A 200 3.03 -4.80 0.60
CA GLU A 200 2.74 -6.12 0.05
C GLU A 200 1.58 -6.10 -0.96
N LEU A 201 1.71 -7.00 -1.94
CA LEU A 201 0.70 -7.27 -2.94
C LEU A 201 -0.31 -8.28 -2.37
N ILE A 202 -1.58 -7.94 -2.51
CA ILE A 202 -2.71 -8.80 -2.14
C ILE A 202 -3.67 -8.89 -3.32
N ALA A 203 -4.43 -9.98 -3.41
CA ALA A 203 -5.57 -10.10 -4.32
C ALA A 203 -6.82 -10.31 -3.50
N MET A 204 -7.92 -9.64 -3.86
CA MET A 204 -9.20 -9.81 -3.19
C MET A 204 -10.31 -10.16 -4.18
N ARG A 205 -11.32 -10.91 -3.72
CA ARG A 205 -12.57 -11.12 -4.44
C ARG A 205 -13.74 -11.19 -3.46
N GLU A 206 -14.91 -10.71 -3.89
CA GLU A 206 -16.11 -10.71 -3.05
C GLU A 206 -16.82 -12.07 -3.01
N SER A 207 -16.87 -12.77 -4.15
CA SER A 207 -17.55 -14.06 -4.28
C SER A 207 -16.77 -14.99 -5.20
N GLU A 208 -16.94 -16.30 -5.02
CA GLU A 208 -16.50 -17.30 -6.00
C GLU A 208 -17.21 -17.03 -7.33
N GLY A 209 -16.44 -16.68 -8.36
CA GLY A 209 -16.95 -16.26 -9.68
C GLY A 209 -16.57 -14.83 -10.08
N ASN A 210 -16.21 -13.97 -9.13
CA ASN A 210 -15.67 -12.65 -9.43
C ASN A 210 -14.19 -12.73 -9.82
N GLN A 211 -13.73 -11.81 -10.68
CA GLN A 211 -12.31 -11.64 -10.97
C GLN A 211 -11.56 -11.17 -9.72
N TRP A 212 -10.29 -11.55 -9.62
CA TRP A 212 -9.41 -11.09 -8.55
C TRP A 212 -8.98 -9.65 -8.80
N ASP A 213 -9.27 -8.76 -7.84
CA ASP A 213 -8.77 -7.40 -7.82
C ASP A 213 -7.44 -7.37 -7.08
N LEU A 214 -6.37 -6.90 -7.73
CA LEU A 214 -5.09 -6.73 -7.07
C LEU A 214 -5.02 -5.41 -6.33
N CYS A 215 -4.42 -5.45 -5.15
CA CYS A 215 -4.25 -4.28 -4.31
C CYS A 215 -2.86 -4.25 -3.67
N VAL A 216 -2.47 -3.07 -3.20
CA VAL A 216 -1.25 -2.84 -2.44
C VAL A 216 -1.60 -2.32 -1.06
N ILE A 217 -1.03 -2.92 -0.02
CA ILE A 217 -1.23 -2.47 1.35
C ILE A 217 -0.52 -1.13 1.56
N LYS A 218 -1.26 -0.10 1.99
CA LYS A 218 -0.76 1.26 2.25
C LYS A 218 -0.56 1.57 3.72
N TRP A 219 -1.38 0.97 4.58
CA TRP A 219 -1.23 1.10 6.02
C TRP A 219 -1.82 -0.13 6.70
N ILE A 220 -1.33 -0.41 7.90
CA ILE A 220 -1.83 -1.46 8.77
C ILE A 220 -2.10 -0.79 10.12
N LYS A 221 -3.28 -1.04 10.68
CA LYS A 221 -3.68 -0.60 12.01
C LYS A 221 -4.04 -1.84 12.82
N ASN A 222 -3.34 -2.04 13.92
CA ASN A 222 -3.68 -3.08 14.88
C ASN A 222 -4.73 -2.52 15.86
N ILE A 223 -5.89 -3.15 15.96
CA ILE A 223 -6.95 -2.74 16.89
C ILE A 223 -6.80 -3.49 18.21
N ASP A 224 -6.62 -4.81 18.16
CA ASP A 224 -6.46 -5.67 19.33
C ASP A 224 -5.68 -6.95 18.94
N THR A 225 -5.46 -7.87 19.89
CA THR A 225 -4.66 -9.08 19.67
C THR A 225 -5.18 -10.01 18.56
N GLY A 226 -6.42 -9.84 18.09
CA GLY A 226 -7.03 -10.62 17.02
C GLY A 226 -7.49 -9.81 15.82
N THR A 227 -7.48 -8.47 15.87
CA THR A 227 -8.12 -7.63 14.87
C THR A 227 -7.15 -6.66 14.24
N VAL A 228 -6.90 -6.86 12.94
CA VAL A 228 -6.10 -5.97 12.10
C VAL A 228 -6.99 -5.31 11.06
N GLU A 229 -6.83 -4.00 10.90
CA GLU A 229 -7.32 -3.23 9.76
C GLU A 229 -6.17 -2.92 8.79
N ILE A 230 -6.46 -2.98 7.51
CA ILE A 230 -5.52 -2.56 6.46
C ILE A 230 -6.22 -1.60 5.51
N GLY A 231 -5.47 -0.62 5.02
CA GLY A 231 -5.88 0.18 3.87
C GLY A 231 -5.17 -0.31 2.65
N VAL A 232 -5.92 -0.54 1.57
CA VAL A 232 -5.40 -1.11 0.33
C VAL A 232 -5.70 -0.16 -0.81
N GLN A 233 -4.73 0.03 -1.70
CA GLN A 233 -4.91 0.76 -2.95
C GLN A 233 -5.14 -0.24 -4.07
N LEU A 234 -6.19 -0.05 -4.88
CA LEU A 234 -6.46 -0.88 -6.05
C LEU A 234 -5.38 -0.65 -7.12
N LEU A 235 -4.90 -1.74 -7.70
CA LEU A 235 -4.14 -1.74 -8.94
C LEU A 235 -5.10 -1.77 -10.13
N PRO A 236 -4.60 -1.45 -11.34
CA PRO A 236 -5.39 -1.61 -12.56
C PRO A 236 -6.11 -2.96 -12.70
N PRO A 237 -7.30 -2.97 -13.32
CA PRO A 237 -8.06 -4.21 -13.50
C PRO A 237 -7.44 -5.12 -14.58
N HIS A 238 -7.97 -6.34 -14.68
CA HIS A 238 -7.67 -7.32 -15.73
C HIS A 238 -6.20 -7.76 -15.79
N ALA A 239 -5.57 -7.90 -14.64
CA ALA A 239 -4.23 -8.47 -14.55
C ALA A 239 -4.21 -9.94 -15.02
N ARG A 240 -3.17 -10.31 -15.74
CA ARG A 240 -2.93 -11.68 -16.23
C ARG A 240 -1.60 -12.19 -15.72
N PRO A 241 -1.50 -13.47 -15.33
CA PRO A 241 -0.26 -14.06 -14.88
C PRO A 241 0.71 -14.19 -16.06
N VAL A 242 1.96 -13.81 -15.86
CA VAL A 242 3.04 -13.97 -16.85
C VAL A 242 4.30 -14.45 -16.16
N SER A 243 5.19 -15.08 -16.91
CA SER A 243 6.55 -15.36 -16.45
C SER A 243 7.50 -14.30 -17.01
N VAL A 244 8.49 -13.90 -16.22
CA VAL A 244 9.46 -12.87 -16.60
C VAL A 244 10.88 -13.35 -16.34
N TYR A 245 11.80 -12.98 -17.21
CA TYR A 245 13.23 -13.22 -17.02
C TYR A 245 14.04 -12.00 -17.44
N ASN A 246 14.87 -11.50 -16.54
CA ASN A 246 15.82 -10.44 -16.84
C ASN A 246 17.25 -11.00 -16.69
N PRO A 247 18.01 -11.15 -17.79
CA PRO A 247 19.36 -11.71 -17.75
C PRO A 247 20.34 -10.86 -16.94
N LEU A 248 20.09 -9.55 -16.82
CA LEU A 248 20.96 -8.63 -16.06
C LEU A 248 20.53 -8.47 -14.60
N SER A 249 19.34 -8.95 -14.21
CA SER A 249 18.90 -8.87 -12.82
C SER A 249 19.75 -9.74 -11.89
N PRO A 250 19.83 -9.43 -10.59
CA PRO A 250 20.46 -10.31 -9.60
C PRO A 250 19.78 -11.69 -9.52
N ILE A 251 18.50 -11.77 -9.92
CA ILE A 251 17.68 -12.97 -9.85
C ILE A 251 17.80 -13.74 -11.18
N LYS A 252 18.62 -14.79 -11.19
CA LYS A 252 19.02 -15.53 -12.41
C LYS A 252 18.07 -16.65 -12.84
N ASN A 253 16.81 -16.62 -12.43
CA ASN A 253 15.79 -17.59 -12.80
C ASN A 253 14.50 -16.89 -13.23
N VAL A 254 13.62 -17.63 -13.91
CA VAL A 254 12.30 -17.15 -14.30
C VAL A 254 11.47 -16.85 -13.05
N GLN A 255 10.78 -15.72 -13.07
CA GLN A 255 9.99 -15.24 -11.96
C GLN A 255 8.54 -14.99 -12.40
N PRO A 256 7.57 -15.14 -11.49
CA PRO A 256 6.20 -14.77 -11.78
C PRO A 256 6.07 -13.25 -11.88
N GLY A 257 5.16 -12.79 -12.73
CA GLY A 257 4.76 -11.40 -12.88
C GLY A 257 3.27 -11.27 -13.19
N MET A 258 2.77 -10.03 -13.20
CA MET A 258 1.41 -9.74 -13.62
C MET A 258 1.41 -8.66 -14.69
N LEU A 259 0.85 -9.00 -15.85
CA LEU A 259 0.62 -8.10 -16.96
C LEU A 259 -0.72 -7.39 -16.79
N PHE A 260 -0.72 -6.07 -16.80
CA PHE A 260 -1.91 -5.25 -16.90
C PHE A 260 -1.96 -4.67 -18.33
N PRO A 261 -2.94 -5.08 -19.15
CA PRO A 261 -2.99 -4.67 -20.54
C PRO A 261 -3.28 -3.17 -20.66
N GLU A 262 -2.84 -2.60 -21.78
CA GLU A 262 -3.21 -1.25 -22.19
C GLU A 262 -4.74 -1.10 -22.22
N ASN A 263 -5.21 0.04 -21.72
CA ASN A 263 -6.61 0.40 -21.76
C ASN A 263 -6.76 1.86 -22.18
N ASN A 264 -7.15 2.05 -23.44
CA ASN A 264 -7.36 3.37 -24.05
C ASN A 264 -8.47 4.20 -23.39
N ILE A 265 -9.49 3.56 -22.82
CA ILE A 265 -10.57 4.25 -22.11
C ILE A 265 -10.04 4.85 -20.81
N LEU A 266 -9.15 4.14 -20.12
CA LEU A 266 -8.55 4.56 -18.86
C LEU A 266 -7.24 5.35 -19.04
N LYS A 267 -6.79 5.59 -20.28
CA LYS A 267 -5.47 6.17 -20.60
C LYS A 267 -4.33 5.46 -19.87
N GLN A 268 -4.40 4.14 -19.85
CA GLN A 268 -3.45 3.27 -19.19
C GLN A 268 -2.59 2.57 -20.23
N GLU A 269 -1.27 2.75 -20.14
CA GLU A 269 -0.27 2.01 -20.90
C GLU A 269 -0.15 0.55 -20.43
N ASN A 270 0.60 -0.28 -21.17
CA ASN A 270 0.93 -1.63 -20.70
C ASN A 270 1.81 -1.56 -19.44
N LEU A 271 1.35 -2.19 -18.35
CA LEU A 271 2.10 -2.26 -17.11
C LEU A 271 2.50 -3.70 -16.78
N LEU A 272 3.66 -3.86 -16.19
CA LEU A 272 4.17 -5.13 -15.71
C LEU A 272 4.57 -5.01 -14.26
N LEU A 273 4.05 -5.93 -13.44
CA LEU A 273 4.42 -6.10 -12.05
C LEU A 273 5.32 -7.31 -11.89
N VAL A 274 6.47 -7.13 -11.24
CA VAL A 274 7.48 -8.17 -11.02
C VAL A 274 8.00 -8.12 -9.58
N PRO A 275 8.56 -9.22 -9.04
CA PRO A 275 9.31 -9.18 -7.78
C PRO A 275 10.37 -8.08 -7.78
N HIS A 276 10.53 -7.44 -6.62
CA HIS A 276 11.48 -6.34 -6.46
C HIS A 276 12.90 -6.79 -6.86
N GLY A 277 13.59 -5.97 -7.64
CA GLY A 277 14.95 -6.22 -8.10
C GLY A 277 15.05 -6.89 -9.48
N ILE A 278 13.93 -7.24 -10.09
CA ILE A 278 13.91 -7.66 -11.50
C ILE A 278 13.91 -6.45 -12.44
N TYR A 279 13.16 -5.39 -12.10
CA TYR A 279 13.04 -4.20 -12.94
C TYR A 279 14.39 -3.49 -13.13
N MET A 280 14.70 -3.19 -14.38
CA MET A 280 15.85 -2.40 -14.80
C MET A 280 15.43 -1.57 -16.02
N ARG A 281 15.48 -0.25 -15.90
CA ARG A 281 15.05 0.67 -16.96
C ARG A 281 15.90 0.48 -18.21
N ASN A 282 15.24 0.43 -19.38
CA ASN A 282 15.87 0.32 -20.70
C ASN A 282 16.74 -0.94 -20.89
N VAL A 283 16.51 -2.00 -20.11
CA VAL A 283 17.19 -3.29 -20.23
C VAL A 283 16.19 -4.31 -20.77
N ARG A 284 16.54 -4.98 -21.87
CA ARG A 284 15.69 -6.03 -22.45
C ARG A 284 15.40 -7.14 -21.44
N MET A 285 14.14 -7.54 -21.38
CA MET A 285 13.66 -8.66 -20.57
C MET A 285 12.75 -9.55 -21.41
N ASP A 286 12.70 -10.82 -21.06
CA ASP A 286 11.77 -11.77 -21.65
C ASP A 286 10.47 -11.79 -20.83
N MET A 287 9.34 -11.62 -21.51
CA MET A 287 8.01 -11.86 -20.98
C MET A 287 7.43 -13.11 -21.66
N ILE A 288 7.11 -14.10 -20.85
CA ILE A 288 6.67 -15.42 -21.29
C ILE A 288 5.20 -15.57 -20.90
N THR A 289 4.35 -15.61 -21.91
CA THR A 289 2.95 -16.06 -21.82
C THR A 289 2.86 -17.43 -22.50
N ASP A 290 1.94 -17.64 -23.45
CA ASP A 290 1.97 -18.76 -24.39
C ASP A 290 3.15 -18.67 -25.36
N THR A 291 3.63 -17.44 -25.60
CA THR A 291 4.78 -17.14 -26.46
C THR A 291 5.78 -16.29 -25.69
N SER A 292 7.07 -16.51 -25.93
CA SER A 292 8.12 -15.63 -25.40
C SER A 292 8.19 -14.36 -26.24
N ARG A 293 8.17 -13.19 -25.60
CA ARG A 293 8.29 -11.88 -26.23
C ARG A 293 9.35 -11.06 -25.50
N ILE A 294 10.14 -10.31 -26.25
CA ILE A 294 11.10 -9.38 -25.68
C ILE A 294 10.36 -8.07 -25.38
N ILE A 295 10.58 -7.54 -24.18
CA ILE A 295 10.02 -6.26 -23.74
C ILE A 295 11.13 -5.29 -23.33
N MET A 296 10.81 -4.01 -23.44
CA MET A 296 11.65 -2.92 -22.96
C MET A 296 10.94 -2.19 -21.80
N PRO A 297 11.41 -2.37 -20.56
CA PRO A 297 10.93 -1.64 -19.38
C PRO A 297 11.18 -0.14 -19.50
N GLY A 298 10.13 0.64 -19.35
CA GLY A 298 10.11 2.09 -19.37
C GLY A 298 10.01 2.68 -17.96
N LYS A 299 8.97 3.48 -17.72
CA LYS A 299 8.83 4.28 -16.49
C LYS A 299 8.36 3.43 -15.31
N LEU A 300 9.08 3.54 -14.19
CA LEU A 300 8.65 2.99 -12.90
C LEU A 300 7.42 3.76 -12.38
N VAL A 301 6.34 3.05 -12.12
CA VAL A 301 5.06 3.60 -11.63
C VAL A 301 4.95 3.47 -10.12
N LEU A 302 5.31 2.30 -9.59
CA LEU A 302 5.30 2.02 -8.16
C LEU A 302 6.42 1.05 -7.81
N GLN A 303 7.10 1.31 -6.71
CA GLN A 303 8.11 0.43 -6.15
C GLN A 303 7.82 0.21 -4.68
N THR A 304 7.82 -1.05 -4.27
CA THR A 304 7.71 -1.48 -2.88
C THR A 304 8.86 -2.40 -2.53
N GLN A 305 8.93 -2.85 -1.28
CA GLN A 305 9.93 -3.85 -0.87
C GLN A 305 9.64 -5.24 -1.46
N SER A 306 8.43 -5.46 -1.98
CA SER A 306 7.98 -6.77 -2.47
C SER A 306 7.96 -6.84 -4.00
N PHE A 307 7.62 -5.74 -4.68
CA PHE A 307 7.47 -5.73 -6.12
C PHE A 307 7.78 -4.35 -6.73
N ASP A 308 8.05 -4.37 -8.04
CA ASP A 308 8.16 -3.19 -8.89
C ASP A 308 7.04 -3.26 -9.96
N LEU A 309 6.37 -2.13 -10.21
CA LEU A 309 5.33 -1.94 -11.24
C LEU A 309 5.79 -0.84 -12.20
N PHE A 310 5.85 -1.14 -13.50
CA PHE A 310 6.40 -0.23 -14.50
C PHE A 310 5.68 -0.34 -15.85
N GLU A 311 5.73 0.75 -16.61
CA GLU A 311 5.33 0.81 -18.01
C GLU A 311 6.34 0.08 -18.88
N PHE A 312 5.90 -0.62 -19.93
CA PHE A 312 6.81 -1.29 -20.87
C PHE A 312 6.28 -1.26 -22.30
N ASN A 313 7.20 -1.44 -23.26
CA ASN A 313 6.87 -1.63 -24.67
C ASN A 313 7.28 -3.03 -25.12
N ILE A 314 6.49 -3.64 -25.99
CA ILE A 314 6.85 -4.89 -26.65
C ILE A 314 7.82 -4.56 -27.79
N GLU A 315 8.99 -5.19 -27.83
CA GLU A 315 9.87 -5.08 -29.00
C GLU A 315 9.27 -5.90 -30.16
N PRO A 316 9.25 -5.35 -31.39
CA PRO A 316 8.75 -6.04 -32.57
C PRO A 316 9.65 -7.21 -33.00
#